data_AF-A0A3M1G1I4-F1
#
_entry.id   AF-A0A3M1G1I4-F1
#
_cell.length_a   1.000
_cell.length_b   1.000
_cell.length_c   1.000
_cell.angle_alpha   90.00
_cell.angle_beta   90.00
_cell.angle_gamma   90.00
#
_symmetry.space_group_name_H-M   'P 1'
#
loop_
_entity.id
_entity.type
_entity.pdbx_description
1 polymer ?
#
loop_
_entity_poly.entity_id
_entity_poly.type
_entity_poly.pdbx_seq_one_letter_code
_entity_poly.pdbx_strand_id
1 'polypeptide(L)'
;ALVHAFVTSDFSLQVVAQNSHSLKPMLYKVAGTWGHHEGSMLLWVLILALFGACVAVFGHGLPPALRARVLAVQAMVAVGFLAFILLTSNPFARLLPAPVDGNDLNPLLQDPGLAFHPPFLYLGYVGFSMAFSFAVAALIEGRVDAAWARWVRPWTLAAWMFLTVGIALGSWWAYYELGWGGWWFWDPVENASFMPWLVGTALLHTAIVVEKREAMVNWTILLAILTFALSLVGTFLVRSGVLTSVHAFAASPERGIFILALLVLAIGGSLALYAWRAPAMKNGALFAPISREGALLFNNLVLVTAAATVFVGTLYPLAVDALGGAKISVGAPYFNATFVPLMVPLLVAVPVGPMLGWKRGDLGAALARLWTAGAAALALMLLVWAFVGDKGSLAPFGLGVAAWLIVGALAELAGRLGLFRQPLAAVLARAQGLPRAAYGMALAHLGLGIAVAAMVALSAWRIEHIAAMQPGERVRLAGYDLEYRGVRDVMGPNYQAEQGMIAVYRGQRLWAHLAPERRFYPVQRMTTTEAAIRTTVRGDLYVVIGDAAQGDARTVRVYFNPLAPWLWVGAAVMALGAAVSLSDRRLRLGLPVRRPARGIGAARVS
;
A
#
# COMPACT_ATOMS: atom_id res chain seq x y z
N ALA A 1 8.93 22.56 15.56
CA ALA A 1 9.00 22.45 17.03
C ALA A 1 9.31 21.01 17.47
N LEU A 2 8.41 20.04 17.30
CA LEU A 2 8.62 18.68 17.82
C LEU A 2 9.89 17.99 17.27
N VAL A 3 10.15 18.07 15.96
CA VAL A 3 11.40 17.56 15.35
C VAL A 3 12.63 18.14 16.03
N HIS A 4 12.64 19.45 16.29
CA HIS A 4 13.76 20.12 16.94
C HIS A 4 13.98 19.54 18.34
N ALA A 5 12.91 19.40 19.14
CA ALA A 5 12.99 18.83 20.49
C ALA A 5 13.55 17.40 20.50
N PHE A 6 13.18 16.55 19.53
CA PHE A 6 13.76 15.21 19.39
C PHE A 6 15.24 15.24 19.01
N VAL A 7 15.63 16.10 18.06
CA VAL A 7 17.01 16.22 17.57
C VAL A 7 17.94 16.77 18.65
N THR A 8 17.49 17.76 19.42
CA THR A 8 18.25 18.36 20.52
C THR A 8 18.11 17.62 21.83
N SER A 9 17.39 16.48 21.86
CA SER A 9 17.17 15.71 23.09
C SER A 9 16.56 16.54 24.23
N ASP A 10 15.56 17.37 23.93
CA ASP A 10 14.81 18.12 24.95
C ASP A 10 13.89 17.18 25.75
N PHE A 11 14.46 16.55 26.78
CA PHE A 11 13.76 15.61 27.66
C PHE A 11 12.74 16.27 28.60
N SER A 12 12.62 17.60 28.58
CA SER A 12 11.51 18.26 29.28
C SER A 12 10.16 17.99 28.63
N LEU A 13 10.12 17.50 27.38
CA LEU A 13 8.91 16.98 26.75
C LEU A 13 8.76 15.48 27.04
N GLN A 14 7.60 15.08 27.56
CA GLN A 14 7.30 13.70 27.93
C GLN A 14 7.54 12.73 26.76
N VAL A 15 7.11 13.09 25.56
CA VAL A 15 7.25 12.23 24.37
C VAL A 15 8.70 12.04 23.95
N VAL A 16 9.56 13.05 24.14
CA VAL A 16 11.00 12.95 23.82
C VAL A 16 11.69 12.09 24.87
N ALA A 17 11.37 12.29 26.15
CA ALA A 17 11.86 11.47 27.25
C ALA A 17 11.44 9.99 27.11
N GLN A 18 10.25 9.71 26.59
CA GLN A 18 9.78 8.32 26.45
C GLN A 18 10.28 7.60 25.19
N ASN A 19 10.67 8.32 24.14
CA ASN A 19 10.91 7.74 22.80
C ASN A 19 12.26 8.17 22.19
N SER A 20 13.17 8.70 22.99
CA SER A 20 14.48 9.16 22.53
C SER A 20 15.55 8.99 23.60
N HIS A 21 16.81 9.08 23.19
CA HIS A 21 17.98 9.00 24.06
C HIS A 21 19.09 9.89 23.48
N SER A 22 19.97 10.44 24.31
CA SER A 22 21.05 11.35 23.89
C SER A 22 21.99 10.71 22.85
N LEU A 23 22.37 9.45 23.08
CA LEU A 23 23.21 8.60 22.22
C LEU A 23 22.50 8.02 20.98
N LYS A 24 21.18 8.19 20.84
CA LYS A 24 20.44 7.60 19.72
C LYS A 24 20.90 8.20 18.38
N PRO A 25 21.15 7.39 17.33
CA PRO A 25 21.50 7.91 16.01
C PRO A 25 20.52 8.96 15.47
N MET A 26 21.04 9.93 14.70
CA MET A 26 20.27 11.12 14.30
C MET A 26 19.03 10.79 13.46
N LEU A 27 19.14 9.81 12.56
CA LEU A 27 18.00 9.35 11.76
C LEU A 27 16.83 8.94 12.65
N TYR A 28 17.09 8.22 13.75
CA TYR A 28 16.07 7.71 14.67
C TYR A 28 15.64 8.75 15.70
N LYS A 29 16.42 9.82 15.92
CA LYS A 29 15.92 11.02 16.60
C LYS A 29 14.86 11.72 15.73
N VAL A 30 15.15 11.96 14.46
CA VAL A 30 14.17 12.56 13.53
C VAL A 30 12.93 11.67 13.39
N ALA A 31 13.10 10.39 13.06
CA ALA A 31 12.00 9.45 12.90
C ALA A 31 11.22 9.19 14.21
N GLY A 32 11.88 9.36 15.36
CA GLY A 32 11.24 9.40 16.67
C GLY A 32 10.08 10.39 16.74
N THR A 33 10.10 11.48 15.95
CA THR A 33 9.00 12.46 15.88
C THR A 33 7.66 11.85 15.47
N TRP A 34 7.63 10.74 14.73
CA TRP A 34 6.41 10.05 14.32
C TRP A 34 6.37 8.57 14.70
N GLY A 35 7.40 8.08 15.41
CA GLY A 35 7.48 6.71 15.91
C GLY A 35 6.59 6.41 17.12
N HIS A 36 5.85 7.41 17.61
CA HIS A 36 4.90 7.28 18.71
C HIS A 36 3.54 7.90 18.36
N HIS A 37 2.57 7.70 19.25
CA HIS A 37 1.18 8.08 19.03
C HIS A 37 1.02 9.58 18.71
N GLU A 38 1.40 10.45 19.64
CA GLU A 38 1.18 11.91 19.60
C GLU A 38 1.86 12.55 18.37
N GLY A 39 3.08 12.11 18.10
CA GLY A 39 3.89 12.58 16.99
C GLY A 39 3.33 12.17 15.63
N SER A 40 2.87 10.92 15.51
CA SER A 40 2.21 10.44 14.29
C SER A 40 0.90 11.18 13.98
N MET A 41 0.16 11.64 15.00
CA MET A 41 -1.06 12.43 14.80
C MET A 41 -0.75 13.86 14.32
N LEU A 42 0.35 14.45 14.79
CA LEU A 42 0.83 15.70 14.21
C LEU A 42 1.26 15.53 12.75
N LEU A 43 1.94 14.43 12.40
CA LEU A 43 2.27 14.11 11.01
C LEU A 43 0.99 13.95 10.17
N TRP A 44 -0.02 13.28 10.71
CA TRP A 44 -1.33 13.12 10.09
C TRP A 44 -1.96 14.48 9.76
N VAL A 45 -2.02 15.41 10.74
CA VAL A 45 -2.58 16.76 10.54
C VAL A 45 -1.72 17.60 9.59
N LEU A 46 -0.39 17.47 9.64
CA LEU A 46 0.52 18.15 8.71
C LEU A 46 0.23 17.75 7.27
N ILE A 47 0.05 16.45 7.01
CA ILE A 47 -0.30 15.95 5.69
C ILE A 47 -1.70 16.41 5.27
N LEU A 48 -2.68 16.40 6.19
CA LEU A 48 -4.03 16.89 5.91
C LEU A 48 -4.00 18.37 5.47
N ALA A 49 -3.24 19.19 6.21
CA ALA A 49 -3.02 20.60 5.92
C ALA A 49 -2.28 20.80 4.59
N LEU A 50 -1.27 19.97 4.28
CA LEU A 50 -0.57 19.99 3.00
C LEU A 50 -1.53 19.74 1.83
N PHE A 51 -2.38 18.72 1.90
CA PHE A 51 -3.38 18.47 0.86
C PHE A 51 -4.38 19.62 0.72
N GLY A 52 -4.85 20.19 1.84
CA GLY A 52 -5.70 21.38 1.85
C GLY A 52 -5.03 22.60 1.20
N ALA A 53 -3.77 22.85 1.55
CA ALA A 53 -2.95 23.92 0.96
C ALA A 53 -2.75 23.71 -0.55
N CYS A 54 -2.50 22.47 -0.99
CA CYS A 54 -2.41 22.16 -2.41
C CYS A 54 -3.71 22.47 -3.16
N VAL A 55 -4.89 22.21 -2.61
CA VAL A 55 -6.16 22.66 -3.22
C VAL A 55 -6.29 24.17 -3.20
N ALA A 56 -5.88 24.85 -2.13
CA ALA A 56 -5.91 26.30 -2.06
C ALA A 56 -4.98 26.96 -3.11
N VAL A 57 -3.79 26.40 -3.36
CA VAL A 57 -2.82 26.98 -4.30
C VAL A 57 -3.09 26.55 -5.75
N PHE A 58 -3.46 25.29 -5.99
CA PHE A 58 -3.61 24.77 -7.36
C PHE A 58 -5.06 24.65 -7.83
N GLY A 59 -6.03 24.87 -6.95
CA GLY A 59 -7.47 24.73 -7.22
C GLY A 59 -8.13 25.94 -7.89
N HIS A 60 -7.38 26.84 -8.53
CA HIS A 60 -7.95 28.04 -9.18
C HIS A 60 -8.94 27.73 -10.32
N GLY A 61 -8.86 26.54 -10.93
CA GLY A 61 -9.81 26.08 -11.94
C GLY A 61 -11.13 25.51 -11.40
N LEU A 62 -11.30 25.44 -10.06
CA LEU A 62 -12.54 24.99 -9.43
C LEU A 62 -13.55 26.14 -9.33
N PRO A 63 -14.86 25.88 -9.46
CA PRO A 63 -15.88 26.85 -9.08
C PRO A 63 -15.65 27.34 -7.64
N PRO A 64 -15.69 28.66 -7.36
CA PRO A 64 -15.37 29.21 -6.04
C PRO A 64 -16.17 28.56 -4.90
N ALA A 65 -17.46 28.30 -5.13
CA ALA A 65 -18.34 27.66 -4.16
C ALA A 65 -17.95 26.20 -3.87
N LEU A 66 -17.54 25.44 -4.89
CA LEU A 66 -17.06 24.06 -4.70
C LEU A 66 -15.72 24.06 -3.95
N ARG A 67 -14.78 24.92 -4.36
CA ARG A 67 -13.47 25.06 -3.71
C ARG A 67 -13.62 25.41 -2.23
N ALA A 68 -14.47 26.38 -1.91
CA ALA A 68 -14.74 26.78 -0.52
C ALA A 68 -15.28 25.60 0.30
N ARG A 69 -16.22 24.83 -0.22
CA ARG A 69 -16.77 23.65 0.47
C ARG A 69 -15.75 22.53 0.65
N VAL A 70 -14.93 22.24 -0.36
CA VAL A 70 -13.85 21.24 -0.25
C VAL A 70 -12.88 21.62 0.86
N LEU A 71 -12.43 22.88 0.89
CA LEU A 71 -11.54 23.38 1.94
C LEU A 71 -12.23 23.40 3.32
N ALA A 72 -13.52 23.73 3.39
CA ALA A 72 -14.28 23.70 4.63
C ALA A 72 -14.39 22.28 5.20
N VAL A 73 -14.72 21.27 4.38
CA VAL A 73 -14.77 19.87 4.83
C VAL A 73 -13.39 19.40 5.28
N GLN A 74 -12.33 19.73 4.51
CA GLN A 74 -10.96 19.41 4.90
C GLN A 74 -10.59 20.06 6.25
N ALA A 75 -10.98 21.31 6.47
CA ALA A 75 -10.75 22.03 7.72
C ALA A 75 -11.57 21.44 8.89
N MET A 76 -12.79 20.98 8.67
CA MET A 76 -13.59 20.30 9.71
C MET A 76 -12.91 19.03 10.19
N VAL A 77 -12.36 18.23 9.27
CA VAL A 77 -11.56 17.05 9.62
C VAL A 77 -10.30 17.46 10.40
N ALA A 78 -9.63 18.54 9.98
CA ALA A 78 -8.45 19.06 10.69
C ALA A 78 -8.78 19.51 12.11
N VAL A 79 -9.89 20.22 12.31
CA VAL A 79 -10.36 20.64 13.64
C VAL A 79 -10.61 19.42 14.53
N GLY A 80 -11.23 18.36 14.01
CA GLY A 80 -11.44 17.12 14.76
C GLY A 80 -10.13 16.49 15.25
N PHE A 81 -9.13 16.36 14.38
CA PHE A 81 -7.83 15.80 14.76
C PHE A 81 -6.98 16.75 15.63
N LEU A 82 -7.09 18.07 15.44
CA LEU A 82 -6.44 19.04 16.33
C LEU A 82 -7.05 18.99 17.73
N ALA A 83 -8.38 18.89 17.84
CA ALA A 83 -9.05 18.67 19.12
C ALA A 83 -8.61 17.36 19.79
N PHE A 84 -8.49 16.28 19.01
CA PHE A 84 -7.96 15.01 19.49
C PHE A 84 -6.55 15.16 20.09
N ILE A 85 -5.65 15.83 19.38
CA ILE A 85 -4.27 16.09 19.81
C ILE A 85 -4.24 16.92 21.08
N LEU A 86 -5.01 18.03 21.12
CA LEU A 86 -5.01 18.93 22.27
C LEU A 86 -5.55 18.28 23.54
N LEU A 87 -6.60 17.46 23.41
CA LEU A 87 -7.34 16.93 24.56
C LEU A 87 -6.81 15.60 25.08
N THR A 88 -6.27 14.72 24.21
CA THR A 88 -5.94 13.33 24.60
C THR A 88 -4.54 12.87 24.22
N SER A 89 -3.86 13.62 23.35
CA SER A 89 -2.63 13.16 22.69
C SER A 89 -1.62 14.29 22.50
N ASN A 90 -1.43 15.12 23.54
CA ASN A 90 -0.62 16.34 23.46
C ASN A 90 0.89 16.00 23.42
N PRO A 91 1.60 16.21 22.29
CA PRO A 91 3.02 15.92 22.18
C PRO A 91 3.92 16.93 22.90
N PHE A 92 3.35 18.01 23.44
CA PHE A 92 4.08 19.05 24.17
C PHE A 92 3.84 18.99 25.69
N ALA A 93 3.29 17.88 26.19
CA ALA A 93 3.21 17.62 27.62
C ALA A 93 4.62 17.68 28.25
N ARG A 94 4.75 18.45 29.34
CA ARG A 94 6.04 18.73 29.99
C ARG A 94 6.25 17.79 31.18
N LEU A 95 7.51 17.42 31.43
CA LEU A 95 7.97 16.76 32.64
C LEU A 95 8.71 17.77 33.51
N LEU A 96 8.32 17.88 34.78
CA LEU A 96 8.94 18.75 35.77
C LEU A 96 9.15 17.95 37.08
N PRO A 97 10.39 17.63 37.47
CA PRO A 97 11.65 17.92 36.78
C PRO A 97 11.82 17.10 35.49
N ALA A 98 12.57 17.64 34.53
CA ALA A 98 12.95 16.89 33.34
C ALA A 98 14.00 15.82 33.70
N PRO A 99 13.89 14.58 33.18
CA PRO A 99 14.92 13.56 33.38
C PRO A 99 16.22 13.95 32.66
N VAL A 100 17.34 13.41 33.15
CA VAL A 100 18.68 13.68 32.60
C VAL A 100 18.83 13.07 31.19
N ASP A 101 18.24 11.91 30.96
CA ASP A 101 18.18 11.25 29.65
C ASP A 101 16.81 10.59 29.44
N GLY A 102 16.52 10.19 28.20
CA GLY A 102 15.28 9.51 27.84
C GLY A 102 15.40 7.99 27.85
N ASN A 103 14.26 7.32 27.70
CA ASN A 103 14.12 5.86 27.77
C ASN A 103 14.48 5.15 26.46
N ASP A 104 14.99 5.88 25.46
CA ASP A 104 15.21 5.40 24.10
C ASP A 104 13.92 5.04 23.35
N LEU A 105 14.02 4.87 22.03
CA LEU A 105 12.93 4.35 21.21
C LEU A 105 12.91 2.81 21.28
N ASN A 106 11.73 2.20 21.15
CA ASN A 106 11.64 0.75 20.96
C ASN A 106 12.65 0.30 19.89
N PRO A 107 13.56 -0.64 20.20
CA PRO A 107 14.65 -1.00 19.30
C PRO A 107 14.21 -1.48 17.91
N LEU A 108 13.07 -2.17 17.80
CA LEU A 108 12.51 -2.61 16.50
C LEU A 108 12.15 -1.43 15.58
N LEU A 109 12.02 -0.22 16.13
CA LEU A 109 11.72 0.99 15.39
C LEU A 109 12.98 1.81 15.06
N GLN A 110 14.15 1.40 15.56
CA GLN A 110 15.43 2.02 15.24
C GLN A 110 15.97 1.48 13.91
N ASP A 111 15.15 1.60 12.89
CA ASP A 111 15.37 1.05 11.55
C ASP A 111 14.94 2.07 10.47
N PRO A 112 15.59 2.14 9.29
CA PRO A 112 15.19 3.03 8.20
C PRO A 112 13.73 2.84 7.76
N GLY A 113 13.16 1.65 7.93
CA GLY A 113 11.75 1.35 7.75
C GLY A 113 10.85 2.35 8.47
N LEU A 114 11.07 2.62 9.76
CA LEU A 114 10.32 3.63 10.51
C LEU A 114 10.46 5.04 9.89
N ALA A 115 11.65 5.38 9.39
CA ALA A 115 11.88 6.72 8.85
C ALA A 115 11.09 6.98 7.56
N PHE A 116 10.92 5.95 6.73
CA PHE A 116 10.32 6.11 5.39
C PHE A 116 8.88 5.59 5.30
N HIS A 117 8.56 4.43 5.88
CA HIS A 117 7.26 3.79 5.71
C HIS A 117 6.07 4.65 6.20
N PRO A 118 6.04 5.15 7.46
CA PRO A 118 4.91 5.91 7.98
C PRO A 118 4.59 7.19 7.19
N PRO A 119 5.57 8.04 6.79
CA PRO A 119 5.29 9.18 5.92
C PRO A 119 4.58 8.81 4.62
N PHE A 120 5.02 7.76 3.91
CA PHE A 120 4.36 7.29 2.70
C PHE A 120 2.96 6.73 2.98
N LEU A 121 2.82 5.94 4.04
CA LEU A 121 1.54 5.39 4.47
C LEU A 121 0.52 6.50 4.79
N TYR A 122 0.93 7.53 5.55
CA TYR A 122 0.06 8.65 5.90
C TYR A 122 -0.23 9.56 4.69
N LEU A 123 0.71 9.77 3.77
CA LEU A 123 0.44 10.46 2.50
C LEU A 123 -0.67 9.76 1.70
N GLY A 124 -0.74 8.42 1.80
CA GLY A 124 -1.82 7.63 1.23
C GLY A 124 -3.14 7.75 2.00
N TYR A 125 -3.15 7.33 3.27
CA TYR A 125 -4.35 7.36 4.12
C TYR A 125 -5.00 8.72 4.18
N VAL A 126 -4.21 9.74 4.54
CA VAL A 126 -4.69 11.11 4.69
C VAL A 126 -4.97 11.72 3.32
N GLY A 127 -4.25 11.30 2.26
CA GLY A 127 -4.54 11.75 0.90
C GLY A 127 -5.96 11.43 0.44
N PHE A 128 -6.54 10.30 0.86
CA PHE A 128 -7.94 9.97 0.55
C PHE A 128 -8.95 10.90 1.21
N SER A 129 -8.57 11.66 2.25
CA SER A 129 -9.41 12.74 2.80
C SER A 129 -9.81 13.75 1.73
N MET A 130 -8.97 13.94 0.71
CA MET A 130 -9.28 14.89 -0.36
C MET A 130 -10.42 14.37 -1.23
N ALA A 131 -10.39 13.10 -1.63
CA ALA A 131 -11.48 12.48 -2.37
C ALA A 131 -12.80 12.52 -1.57
N PHE A 132 -12.72 12.27 -0.27
CA PHE A 132 -13.83 12.44 0.67
C PHE A 132 -14.35 13.88 0.71
N SER A 133 -13.47 14.87 0.88
CA SER A 133 -13.83 16.29 0.93
C SER A 133 -14.51 16.75 -0.35
N PHE A 134 -14.03 16.31 -1.52
CA PHE A 134 -14.71 16.55 -2.80
C PHE A 134 -16.08 15.87 -2.90
N ALA A 135 -16.23 14.65 -2.38
CA ALA A 135 -17.50 13.93 -2.39
C ALA A 135 -18.55 14.62 -1.50
N VAL A 136 -18.19 14.94 -0.25
CA VAL A 136 -19.06 15.66 0.67
C VAL A 136 -19.41 17.05 0.15
N ALA A 137 -18.43 17.81 -0.36
CA ALA A 137 -18.68 19.13 -0.94
C ALA A 137 -19.65 19.07 -2.14
N ALA A 138 -19.54 18.05 -2.98
CA ALA A 138 -20.42 17.87 -4.13
C ALA A 138 -21.84 17.42 -3.74
N LEU A 139 -21.98 16.64 -2.67
CA LEU A 139 -23.28 16.31 -2.07
C LEU A 139 -23.96 17.56 -1.48
N ILE A 140 -23.21 18.45 -0.82
CA ILE A 140 -23.74 19.72 -0.30
C ILE A 140 -24.16 20.65 -1.45
N GLU A 141 -23.35 20.76 -2.50
CA GLU A 141 -23.65 21.55 -3.71
C GLU A 141 -24.81 20.97 -4.53
N GLY A 142 -25.03 19.64 -4.46
CA GLY A 142 -26.04 18.94 -5.26
C GLY A 142 -25.67 18.78 -6.74
N ARG A 143 -24.38 18.93 -7.09
CA ARG A 143 -23.89 18.83 -8.48
C ARG A 143 -22.70 17.88 -8.56
N VAL A 144 -22.90 16.75 -9.23
CA VAL A 144 -21.84 15.78 -9.50
C VAL A 144 -21.88 15.41 -10.98
N ASP A 145 -20.86 15.81 -11.72
CA ASP A 145 -20.78 15.69 -13.17
C ASP A 145 -19.40 15.12 -13.61
N ALA A 146 -19.19 15.00 -14.93
CA ALA A 146 -17.89 14.60 -15.46
C ALA A 146 -16.74 15.55 -15.06
N ALA A 147 -17.00 16.83 -14.77
CA ALA A 147 -15.98 17.77 -14.33
C ALA A 147 -15.51 17.47 -12.90
N TRP A 148 -16.44 17.15 -12.01
CA TRP A 148 -16.14 16.66 -10.66
C TRP A 148 -15.20 15.46 -10.68
N ALA A 149 -15.49 14.44 -11.50
CA ALA A 149 -14.66 13.25 -11.59
C ALA A 149 -13.22 13.56 -12.06
N ARG A 150 -13.05 14.52 -12.99
CA ARG A 150 -11.72 14.98 -13.42
C ARG A 150 -10.94 15.67 -12.31
N TRP A 151 -11.62 16.34 -11.38
CA TRP A 151 -10.95 17.00 -10.25
C TRP A 151 -10.57 16.01 -9.16
N VAL A 152 -11.40 15.01 -8.87
CA VAL A 152 -11.14 14.02 -7.81
C VAL A 152 -10.03 13.04 -8.18
N ARG A 153 -10.01 12.58 -9.44
CA ARG A 153 -9.15 11.47 -9.88
C ARG A 153 -7.65 11.67 -9.62
N PRO A 154 -7.03 12.85 -9.87
CA PRO A 154 -5.61 13.07 -9.54
C PRO A 154 -5.30 12.92 -8.04
N TRP A 155 -6.20 13.38 -7.17
CA TRP A 155 -6.02 13.26 -5.72
C TRP A 155 -6.12 11.81 -5.26
N THR A 156 -7.13 11.09 -5.75
CA THR A 156 -7.27 9.64 -5.49
C THR A 156 -6.04 8.88 -5.98
N LEU A 157 -5.50 9.24 -7.15
CA LEU A 157 -4.36 8.55 -7.75
C LEU A 157 -3.06 8.84 -6.99
N ALA A 158 -2.86 10.08 -6.51
CA ALA A 158 -1.75 10.44 -5.65
C ALA A 158 -1.81 9.70 -4.31
N ALA A 159 -2.98 9.67 -3.66
CA ALA A 159 -3.20 8.93 -2.42
C ALA A 159 -2.94 7.42 -2.62
N TRP A 160 -3.50 6.83 -3.68
CA TRP A 160 -3.30 5.42 -4.01
C TRP A 160 -1.82 5.09 -4.28
N MET A 161 -1.10 5.97 -4.98
CA MET A 161 0.34 5.81 -5.24
C MET A 161 1.14 5.76 -3.93
N PHE A 162 0.94 6.76 -3.07
CA PHE A 162 1.64 6.81 -1.78
C PHE A 162 1.24 5.66 -0.86
N LEU A 163 -0.03 5.24 -0.86
CA LEU A 163 -0.46 4.06 -0.10
C LEU A 163 0.17 2.77 -0.63
N THR A 164 0.29 2.62 -1.95
CA THR A 164 0.98 1.47 -2.56
C THR A 164 2.44 1.40 -2.13
N VAL A 165 3.15 2.54 -2.15
CA VAL A 165 4.53 2.63 -1.66
C VAL A 165 4.61 2.36 -0.17
N GLY A 166 3.71 2.94 0.63
CA GLY A 166 3.63 2.72 2.07
C GLY A 166 3.48 1.24 2.40
N ILE A 167 2.48 0.56 1.83
CA ILE A 167 2.24 -0.88 2.03
C ILE A 167 3.47 -1.70 1.60
N ALA A 168 4.06 -1.40 0.44
CA ALA A 168 5.23 -2.12 -0.06
C ALA A 168 6.46 -1.96 0.87
N LEU A 169 6.73 -0.74 1.34
CA LEU A 169 7.80 -0.48 2.30
C LEU A 169 7.54 -1.16 3.65
N GLY A 170 6.29 -1.20 4.11
CA GLY A 170 5.92 -1.88 5.35
C GLY A 170 6.13 -3.39 5.24
N SER A 171 5.69 -3.99 4.15
CA SER A 171 5.94 -5.41 3.83
C SER A 171 7.43 -5.71 3.72
N TRP A 172 8.22 -4.83 3.09
CA TRP A 172 9.67 -4.98 2.98
C TRP A 172 10.36 -4.91 4.34
N TRP A 173 9.98 -3.95 5.18
CA TRP A 173 10.51 -3.80 6.53
C TRP A 173 10.18 -5.02 7.41
N ALA A 174 8.90 -5.42 7.46
CA ALA A 174 8.45 -6.60 8.21
C ALA A 174 9.15 -7.89 7.74
N TYR A 175 9.47 -7.99 6.45
CA TYR A 175 10.14 -9.14 5.87
C TYR A 175 11.55 -9.40 6.45
N TYR A 176 12.33 -8.36 6.77
CA TYR A 176 13.68 -8.52 7.33
C TYR A 176 13.76 -8.30 8.84
N GLU A 177 12.96 -7.38 9.39
CA GLU A 177 13.03 -7.00 10.81
C GLU A 177 12.52 -8.12 11.73
N LEU A 178 11.47 -8.81 11.31
CA LEU A 178 10.79 -9.80 12.16
C LEU A 178 11.45 -11.19 12.14
N GLY A 179 12.53 -11.38 11.38
CA GLY A 179 13.32 -12.61 11.41
C GLY A 179 12.68 -13.87 10.81
N TRP A 180 11.43 -13.83 10.36
CA TRP A 180 10.68 -14.99 9.83
C TRP A 180 10.65 -15.09 8.29
N GLY A 181 11.12 -14.06 7.59
CA GLY A 181 11.32 -14.07 6.14
C GLY A 181 10.04 -14.22 5.29
N GLY A 182 8.86 -13.85 5.82
CA GLY A 182 7.63 -13.80 5.03
C GLY A 182 7.17 -12.38 4.73
N TRP A 183 6.22 -12.26 3.79
CA TRP A 183 5.91 -10.98 3.14
C TRP A 183 4.57 -10.35 3.56
N TRP A 184 3.68 -11.14 4.15
CA TRP A 184 2.35 -10.70 4.61
C TRP A 184 1.83 -11.65 5.69
N PHE A 185 1.34 -11.10 6.81
CA PHE A 185 0.90 -11.89 7.96
C PHE A 185 -0.63 -11.90 8.15
N TRP A 186 -1.35 -11.02 7.44
CA TRP A 186 -2.78 -10.74 7.68
C TRP A 186 -3.04 -10.17 9.09
N ASP A 187 -2.08 -9.43 9.62
CA ASP A 187 -2.20 -8.74 10.89
C ASP A 187 -3.23 -7.59 10.80
N PRO A 188 -3.98 -7.25 11.87
CA PRO A 188 -4.98 -6.17 11.83
C PRO A 188 -4.46 -4.80 11.36
N VAL A 189 -3.20 -4.45 11.64
CA VAL A 189 -2.60 -3.18 11.17
C VAL A 189 -2.24 -3.25 9.70
N GLU A 190 -1.76 -4.40 9.21
CA GLU A 190 -1.58 -4.64 7.78
C GLU A 190 -2.93 -4.51 7.05
N ASN A 191 -3.96 -5.19 7.56
CA ASN A 191 -5.31 -5.19 7.01
C ASN A 191 -5.93 -3.79 7.00
N ALA A 192 -5.69 -3.00 8.06
CA ALA A 192 -6.14 -1.60 8.15
C ALA A 192 -5.66 -0.77 6.95
N SER A 193 -4.42 -0.98 6.49
CA SER A 193 -3.87 -0.28 5.33
C SER A 193 -4.37 -0.82 4.00
N PHE A 194 -4.64 -2.12 3.96
CA PHE A 194 -5.04 -2.82 2.73
C PHE A 194 -6.49 -2.54 2.32
N MET A 195 -7.42 -2.45 3.27
CA MET A 195 -8.84 -2.17 3.00
C MET A 195 -9.08 -0.87 2.20
N PRO A 196 -8.55 0.31 2.59
CA PRO A 196 -8.71 1.52 1.78
C PRO A 196 -7.92 1.45 0.47
N TRP A 197 -6.86 0.65 0.37
CA TRP A 197 -6.20 0.42 -0.92
C TRP A 197 -7.13 -0.30 -1.92
N LEU A 198 -7.87 -1.32 -1.47
CA LEU A 198 -8.85 -2.05 -2.29
C LEU A 198 -10.01 -1.14 -2.74
N VAL A 199 -10.65 -0.44 -1.80
CA VAL A 199 -11.76 0.46 -2.11
C VAL A 199 -11.30 1.68 -2.90
N GLY A 200 -10.10 2.21 -2.62
CA GLY A 200 -9.47 3.27 -3.39
C GLY A 200 -9.14 2.84 -4.83
N THR A 201 -8.76 1.57 -5.03
CA THR A 201 -8.59 1.00 -6.38
C THR A 201 -9.93 0.96 -7.13
N ALA A 202 -11.01 0.55 -6.47
CA ALA A 202 -12.36 0.62 -7.06
C ALA A 202 -12.79 2.07 -7.38
N LEU A 203 -12.46 3.01 -6.50
CA LEU A 203 -12.74 4.44 -6.70
C LEU A 203 -12.03 5.00 -7.93
N LEU A 204 -10.75 4.67 -8.12
CA LEU A 204 -9.98 5.09 -9.31
C LEU A 204 -10.63 4.63 -10.61
N HIS A 205 -11.09 3.39 -10.64
CA HIS A 205 -11.71 2.79 -11.82
C HIS A 205 -13.10 3.38 -12.09
N THR A 206 -13.91 3.56 -11.06
CA THR A 206 -15.25 4.16 -11.20
C THR A 206 -15.18 5.64 -11.60
N ALA A 207 -14.21 6.39 -11.07
CA ALA A 207 -14.02 7.79 -11.45
C ALA A 207 -13.81 7.96 -12.96
N ILE A 208 -13.19 6.99 -13.64
CA ILE A 208 -13.06 6.98 -15.11
C ILE A 208 -14.42 6.79 -15.79
N VAL A 209 -15.29 5.94 -15.22
CA VAL A 209 -16.65 5.74 -15.74
C VAL A 209 -17.44 7.04 -15.64
N VAL A 210 -17.41 7.73 -14.49
CA VAL A 210 -18.07 9.04 -14.35
C VAL A 210 -17.49 10.06 -15.32
N GLU A 211 -16.16 10.15 -15.41
CA GLU A 211 -15.48 11.10 -16.31
C GLU A 211 -15.89 10.91 -17.78
N LYS A 212 -16.01 9.66 -18.23
CA LYS A 212 -16.27 9.35 -19.66
C LYS A 212 -17.75 9.26 -19.99
N ARG A 213 -18.58 8.80 -19.05
CA ARG A 213 -19.95 8.31 -19.31
C ARG A 213 -21.01 8.93 -18.42
N GLU A 214 -20.61 9.67 -17.39
CA GLU A 214 -21.50 10.21 -16.36
C GLU A 214 -22.38 9.13 -15.70
N ALA A 215 -21.92 7.88 -15.72
CA ALA A 215 -22.57 6.74 -15.09
C ALA A 215 -21.88 6.38 -13.76
N MET A 216 -22.60 5.70 -12.87
CA MET A 216 -22.09 5.26 -11.56
C MET A 216 -21.67 6.41 -10.61
N VAL A 217 -22.33 7.57 -10.73
CA VAL A 217 -22.06 8.75 -9.89
C VAL A 217 -22.25 8.44 -8.40
N ASN A 218 -23.42 7.92 -8.02
CA ASN A 218 -23.73 7.55 -6.63
C ASN A 218 -22.70 6.56 -6.06
N TRP A 219 -22.36 5.54 -6.85
CA TRP A 219 -21.36 4.55 -6.48
C TRP A 219 -19.97 5.17 -6.26
N THR A 220 -19.55 6.10 -7.12
CA THR A 220 -18.26 6.78 -7.00
C THR A 220 -18.18 7.62 -5.73
N ILE A 221 -19.25 8.34 -5.40
CA ILE A 221 -19.34 9.14 -4.17
C ILE A 221 -19.27 8.23 -2.94
N LEU A 222 -20.04 7.14 -2.95
CA LEU A 222 -20.02 6.15 -1.86
C LEU A 222 -18.62 5.57 -1.67
N LEU A 223 -17.94 5.18 -2.76
CA LEU A 223 -16.56 4.69 -2.70
C LEU A 223 -15.58 5.74 -2.15
N ALA A 224 -15.75 7.02 -2.49
CA ALA A 224 -14.93 8.10 -1.93
C ALA A 224 -15.13 8.25 -0.43
N ILE A 225 -16.37 8.14 0.05
CA ILE A 225 -16.69 8.15 1.48
C ILE A 225 -16.09 6.91 2.17
N LEU A 226 -16.34 5.72 1.64
CA LEU A 226 -15.89 4.45 2.22
C LEU A 226 -14.36 4.35 2.25
N THR A 227 -13.65 4.84 1.24
CA THR A 227 -12.17 4.79 1.20
C THR A 227 -11.56 5.58 2.35
N PHE A 228 -12.05 6.80 2.59
CA PHE A 228 -11.56 7.60 3.72
C PHE A 228 -12.07 7.07 5.06
N ALA A 229 -13.32 6.60 5.12
CA ALA A 229 -13.88 5.95 6.29
C ALA A 229 -13.01 4.76 6.76
N LEU A 230 -12.58 3.89 5.84
CA LEU A 230 -11.69 2.77 6.15
C LEU A 230 -10.30 3.24 6.62
N SER A 231 -9.80 4.38 6.13
CA SER A 231 -8.55 4.98 6.61
C SER A 231 -8.68 5.50 8.06
N LEU A 232 -9.83 6.09 8.41
CA LEU A 232 -10.14 6.49 9.78
C LEU A 232 -10.34 5.27 10.69
N VAL A 233 -11.03 4.23 10.22
CA VAL A 233 -11.17 2.96 10.96
C VAL A 233 -9.79 2.37 11.22
N GLY A 234 -8.90 2.36 10.24
CA GLY A 234 -7.52 1.94 10.45
C GLY A 234 -6.81 2.73 11.55
N THR A 235 -7.03 4.05 11.61
CA THR A 235 -6.51 4.89 12.71
C THR A 235 -7.06 4.45 14.07
N PHE A 236 -8.36 4.14 14.15
CA PHE A 236 -8.97 3.60 15.37
C PHE A 236 -8.37 2.24 15.75
N LEU A 237 -8.23 1.30 14.81
CA LEU A 237 -7.73 -0.05 15.10
C LEU A 237 -6.29 -0.03 15.63
N VAL A 238 -5.43 0.81 15.06
CA VAL A 238 -4.02 0.90 15.44
C VAL A 238 -3.82 1.62 16.77
N ARG A 239 -4.73 2.52 17.16
CA ARG A 239 -4.51 3.47 18.28
C ARG A 239 -5.43 3.28 19.48
N SER A 240 -6.54 2.56 19.33
CA SER A 240 -7.47 2.31 20.44
C SER A 240 -6.98 1.23 21.41
N GLY A 241 -6.04 0.38 20.98
CA GLY A 241 -5.57 -0.78 21.76
C GLY A 241 -6.60 -1.91 21.86
N VAL A 242 -7.65 -1.87 21.02
CA VAL A 242 -8.78 -2.79 21.06
C VAL A 242 -8.47 -4.14 20.41
N LEU A 243 -7.46 -4.19 19.54
CA LEU A 243 -6.97 -5.44 18.93
C LEU A 243 -5.55 -5.75 19.42
N THR A 244 -5.29 -7.05 19.61
CA THR A 244 -3.93 -7.56 19.79
C THR A 244 -3.23 -7.56 18.43
N SER A 245 -2.16 -6.78 18.28
CA SER A 245 -1.34 -6.77 17.08
C SER A 245 0.11 -6.53 17.45
N VAL A 246 1.02 -7.14 16.69
CA VAL A 246 2.46 -6.91 16.80
C VAL A 246 2.86 -5.48 16.37
N HIS A 247 2.00 -4.80 15.62
CA HIS A 247 2.21 -3.44 15.12
C HIS A 247 1.42 -2.37 15.91
N ALA A 248 0.66 -2.76 16.95
CA ALA A 248 -0.10 -1.81 17.75
C ALA A 248 0.82 -1.05 18.73
N PHE A 249 0.67 0.28 18.79
CA PHE A 249 1.41 1.14 19.69
C PHE A 249 0.48 1.66 20.79
N ALA A 250 0.70 1.23 22.04
CA ALA A 250 0.14 1.73 23.31
C ALA A 250 -1.39 1.97 23.37
N ALA A 251 -2.08 1.24 24.26
CA ALA A 251 -3.53 1.35 24.47
C ALA A 251 -3.90 2.52 25.41
N SER A 252 -4.86 3.37 25.00
CA SER A 252 -5.52 4.33 25.88
C SER A 252 -7.03 4.36 25.57
N PRO A 253 -7.90 4.00 26.54
CA PRO A 253 -9.35 4.01 26.35
C PRO A 253 -9.89 5.38 25.94
N GLU A 254 -9.37 6.46 26.54
CA GLU A 254 -9.78 7.84 26.23
C GLU A 254 -9.54 8.19 24.76
N ARG A 255 -8.37 7.80 24.22
CA ARG A 255 -8.03 8.02 22.82
C ARG A 255 -8.94 7.23 21.89
N GLY A 256 -9.20 5.97 22.24
CA GLY A 256 -10.12 5.11 21.49
C GLY A 256 -11.52 5.70 21.41
N ILE A 257 -12.07 6.19 22.53
CA ILE A 257 -13.39 6.82 22.58
C ILE A 257 -13.44 8.09 21.74
N PHE A 258 -12.41 8.95 21.81
CA PHE A 258 -12.38 10.18 21.02
C PHE A 258 -12.35 9.88 19.51
N ILE A 259 -11.49 8.96 19.07
CA ILE A 259 -11.42 8.57 17.65
C ILE A 259 -12.75 7.93 17.22
N LEU A 260 -13.39 7.12 18.08
CA LEU A 260 -14.70 6.56 17.80
C LEU A 260 -15.77 7.65 17.62
N ALA A 261 -15.78 8.68 18.47
CA ALA A 261 -16.69 9.82 18.30
C ALA A 261 -16.42 10.56 16.98
N LEU A 262 -15.15 10.76 16.62
CA LEU A 262 -14.77 11.36 15.34
C LEU A 262 -15.21 10.49 14.14
N LEU A 263 -15.08 9.18 14.25
CA LEU A 263 -15.57 8.21 13.26
C LEU A 263 -17.08 8.31 13.09
N VAL A 264 -17.85 8.28 14.18
CA VAL A 264 -19.31 8.39 14.15
C VAL A 264 -19.74 9.70 13.50
N LEU A 265 -19.10 10.82 13.85
CA LEU A 265 -19.42 12.13 13.28
C LEU A 265 -19.06 12.21 11.78
N ALA A 266 -17.83 11.84 11.42
CA ALA A 266 -17.34 11.99 10.04
C ALA A 266 -17.98 10.97 9.09
N ILE A 267 -18.01 9.69 9.47
CA ILE A 267 -18.58 8.62 8.64
C ILE A 267 -20.10 8.64 8.71
N GLY A 268 -20.67 8.67 9.91
CA GLY A 268 -22.13 8.71 10.08
C GLY A 268 -22.75 9.95 9.44
N GLY A 269 -22.14 11.12 9.65
CA GLY A 269 -22.59 12.37 9.04
C GLY A 269 -22.51 12.36 7.50
N SER A 270 -21.40 11.87 6.93
CA SER A 270 -21.24 11.80 5.47
C SER A 270 -22.13 10.74 4.81
N LEU A 271 -22.33 9.57 5.46
CA LEU A 271 -23.25 8.54 4.98
C LEU A 271 -24.71 8.97 5.09
N ALA A 272 -25.10 9.67 6.17
CA ALA A 272 -26.43 10.25 6.30
C ALA A 272 -26.69 11.32 5.23
N LEU A 273 -25.72 12.20 4.97
CA LEU A 273 -25.80 13.18 3.89
C LEU A 273 -25.90 12.48 2.52
N TYR A 274 -25.12 11.43 2.29
CA TYR A 274 -25.21 10.62 1.08
C TYR A 274 -26.60 10.00 0.92
N ALA A 275 -27.13 9.35 1.97
CA ALA A 275 -28.46 8.74 1.94
C ALA A 275 -29.57 9.76 1.62
N TRP A 276 -29.45 10.98 2.17
CA TRP A 276 -30.39 12.06 1.90
C TRP A 276 -30.31 12.59 0.45
N ARG A 277 -29.09 12.74 -0.08
CA ARG A 277 -28.86 13.36 -1.40
C ARG A 277 -28.89 12.36 -2.56
N ALA A 278 -28.63 11.09 -2.32
CA ALA A 278 -28.51 10.06 -3.36
C ALA A 278 -29.73 9.93 -4.29
N PRO A 279 -30.99 9.99 -3.80
CA PRO A 279 -32.16 9.91 -4.66
C PRO A 279 -32.30 11.08 -5.64
N ALA A 280 -31.77 12.25 -5.30
CA ALA A 280 -31.85 13.46 -6.13
C ALA A 280 -30.77 13.51 -7.23
N MET A 281 -29.77 12.62 -7.17
CA MET A 281 -28.70 12.56 -8.16
C MET A 281 -29.16 11.81 -9.41
N LYS A 282 -28.84 12.35 -10.59
CA LYS A 282 -29.24 11.75 -11.86
C LYS A 282 -28.55 10.39 -12.05
N ASN A 283 -29.35 9.37 -12.34
CA ASN A 283 -28.83 8.10 -12.83
C ASN A 283 -28.25 8.32 -14.23
N GLY A 284 -26.97 7.99 -14.40
CA GLY A 284 -26.25 8.17 -15.66
C GLY A 284 -26.70 7.22 -16.77
N ALA A 285 -25.98 7.27 -17.89
CA ALA A 285 -26.30 6.48 -19.09
C ALA A 285 -26.30 4.96 -18.82
N LEU A 286 -27.31 4.27 -19.36
CA LEU A 286 -27.38 2.81 -19.36
C LEU A 286 -26.25 2.19 -20.21
N PHE A 287 -25.81 1.00 -19.82
CA PHE A 287 -24.78 0.23 -20.51
C PHE A 287 -25.10 -1.27 -20.47
N ALA A 288 -24.64 -2.01 -21.48
CA ALA A 288 -24.80 -3.46 -21.52
C ALA A 288 -23.87 -4.13 -20.49
N PRO A 289 -24.24 -5.29 -19.89
CA PRO A 289 -23.38 -6.01 -18.96
C PRO A 289 -22.00 -6.35 -19.57
N ILE A 290 -21.97 -6.78 -20.83
CA ILE A 290 -20.73 -6.92 -21.59
C ILE A 290 -20.37 -5.56 -22.20
N SER A 291 -19.62 -4.78 -21.44
CA SER A 291 -19.06 -3.50 -21.84
C SER A 291 -17.88 -3.15 -20.93
N ARG A 292 -17.14 -2.09 -21.26
CA ARG A 292 -16.10 -1.57 -20.37
C ARG A 292 -16.69 -1.10 -19.04
N GLU A 293 -17.85 -0.44 -19.05
CA GLU A 293 -18.59 -0.06 -17.84
C GLU A 293 -18.92 -1.29 -16.98
N GLY A 294 -19.44 -2.36 -17.59
CA GLY A 294 -19.77 -3.60 -16.90
C GLY A 294 -18.55 -4.32 -16.29
N ALA A 295 -17.43 -4.36 -17.02
CA ALA A 295 -16.18 -4.92 -16.48
C ALA A 295 -15.63 -4.10 -15.29
N LEU A 296 -15.73 -2.77 -15.34
CA LEU A 296 -15.33 -1.91 -14.24
C LEU A 296 -16.29 -2.01 -13.04
N LEU A 297 -17.59 -2.20 -13.27
CA LEU A 297 -18.56 -2.51 -12.22
C LEU A 297 -18.24 -3.86 -11.56
N PHE A 298 -17.96 -4.90 -12.33
CA PHE A 298 -17.52 -6.20 -11.80
C PHE A 298 -16.26 -6.04 -10.95
N ASN A 299 -15.26 -5.30 -11.45
CA ASN A 299 -14.03 -4.99 -10.70
C ASN A 299 -14.36 -4.35 -9.34
N ASN A 300 -15.22 -3.34 -9.33
CA ASN A 300 -15.57 -2.64 -8.11
C ASN A 300 -16.31 -3.53 -7.12
N LEU A 301 -17.26 -4.34 -7.60
CA LEU A 301 -18.03 -5.23 -6.75
C LEU A 301 -17.11 -6.25 -6.07
N VAL A 302 -16.18 -6.85 -6.82
CA VAL A 302 -15.22 -7.81 -6.27
C VAL A 302 -14.27 -7.14 -5.28
N LEU A 303 -13.69 -5.97 -5.61
CA LEU A 303 -12.78 -5.24 -4.71
C LEU A 303 -13.47 -4.80 -3.41
N VAL A 304 -14.71 -4.31 -3.49
CA VAL A 304 -15.48 -3.90 -2.30
C VAL A 304 -15.86 -5.12 -1.47
N THR A 305 -16.28 -6.22 -2.09
CA THR A 305 -16.56 -7.47 -1.38
C THR A 305 -15.30 -8.01 -0.70
N ALA A 306 -14.15 -7.99 -1.38
CA ALA A 306 -12.87 -8.40 -0.81
C ALA A 306 -12.44 -7.50 0.35
N ALA A 307 -12.65 -6.19 0.25
CA ALA A 307 -12.44 -5.27 1.37
C ALA A 307 -13.39 -5.59 2.54
N ALA A 308 -14.65 -5.92 2.25
CA ALA A 308 -15.64 -6.30 3.25
C ALA A 308 -15.29 -7.62 3.96
N THR A 309 -14.77 -8.64 3.25
CA THR A 309 -14.31 -9.88 3.90
C THR A 309 -13.12 -9.62 4.82
N VAL A 310 -12.16 -8.79 4.39
CA VAL A 310 -11.03 -8.39 5.23
C VAL A 310 -11.51 -7.58 6.45
N PHE A 311 -12.45 -6.67 6.26
CA PHE A 311 -13.06 -5.88 7.32
C PHE A 311 -13.76 -6.76 8.35
N VAL A 312 -14.61 -7.69 7.90
CA VAL A 312 -15.30 -8.64 8.78
C VAL A 312 -14.29 -9.50 9.54
N GLY A 313 -13.32 -10.12 8.86
CA GLY A 313 -12.30 -10.94 9.53
C GLY A 313 -11.49 -10.16 10.57
N THR A 314 -11.17 -8.90 10.28
CA THR A 314 -10.39 -8.04 11.18
C THR A 314 -11.19 -7.59 12.41
N LEU A 315 -12.48 -7.27 12.25
CA LEU A 315 -13.33 -6.81 13.35
C LEU A 315 -14.06 -7.94 14.10
N TYR A 316 -14.10 -9.15 13.54
CA TYR A 316 -14.81 -10.28 14.15
C TYR A 316 -14.33 -10.59 15.58
N PRO A 317 -13.02 -10.62 15.89
CA PRO A 317 -12.55 -10.75 17.27
C PRO A 317 -13.12 -9.71 18.24
N LEU A 318 -13.21 -8.45 17.80
CA LEU A 318 -13.77 -7.37 18.60
C LEU A 318 -15.26 -7.55 18.85
N ALA A 319 -16.01 -7.99 17.83
CA ALA A 319 -17.43 -8.27 17.98
C ALA A 319 -17.69 -9.40 18.99
N VAL A 320 -16.87 -10.47 18.97
CA VAL A 320 -16.97 -11.58 19.93
C VAL A 320 -16.64 -11.12 21.36
N ASP A 321 -15.56 -10.36 21.54
CA ASP A 321 -15.16 -9.82 22.85
C ASP A 321 -16.24 -8.89 23.43
N ALA A 322 -16.82 -8.01 22.60
CA ALA A 322 -17.89 -7.10 23.00
C ALA A 322 -19.20 -7.81 23.41
N LEU A 323 -19.44 -9.03 22.92
CA LEU A 323 -20.58 -9.88 23.29
C LEU A 323 -20.28 -10.78 24.51
N GLY A 324 -19.13 -10.61 25.17
CA GLY A 324 -18.71 -11.42 26.32
C GLY A 324 -18.16 -12.80 25.95
N GLY A 325 -17.80 -13.02 24.67
CA GLY A 325 -17.18 -14.25 24.20
C GLY A 325 -15.69 -14.34 24.53
N ALA A 326 -15.05 -15.46 24.16
CA ALA A 326 -13.62 -15.64 24.33
C ALA A 326 -12.82 -14.74 23.37
N LYS A 327 -11.66 -14.25 23.82
CA LYS A 327 -10.70 -13.54 22.95
C LYS A 327 -10.13 -14.51 21.92
N ILE A 328 -10.50 -14.29 20.67
CA ILE A 328 -10.03 -15.07 19.51
C ILE A 328 -9.13 -14.21 18.63
N SER A 329 -8.37 -14.86 17.73
CA SER A 329 -7.69 -14.18 16.63
C SER A 329 -8.09 -14.82 15.31
N VAL A 330 -8.20 -14.00 14.26
CA VAL A 330 -8.47 -14.46 12.90
C VAL A 330 -7.18 -14.28 12.10
N GLY A 331 -6.59 -15.38 11.65
CA GLY A 331 -5.32 -15.38 10.93
C GLY A 331 -5.45 -15.76 9.45
N ALA A 332 -4.30 -15.95 8.81
CA ALA A 332 -4.15 -16.25 7.39
C ALA A 332 -5.12 -17.31 6.81
N PRO A 333 -5.49 -18.41 7.51
CA PRO A 333 -6.42 -19.40 6.95
C PRO A 333 -7.77 -18.81 6.51
N TYR A 334 -8.38 -17.94 7.32
CA TYR A 334 -9.66 -17.29 6.99
C TYR A 334 -9.50 -16.36 5.78
N PHE A 335 -8.48 -15.50 5.80
CA PHE A 335 -8.27 -14.51 4.75
C PHE A 335 -7.91 -15.19 3.42
N ASN A 336 -7.04 -16.20 3.44
CA ASN A 336 -6.69 -16.94 2.23
C ASN A 336 -7.91 -17.67 1.64
N ALA A 337 -8.74 -18.29 2.49
CA ALA A 337 -9.94 -19.01 2.05
C ALA A 337 -11.05 -18.09 1.49
N THR A 338 -11.09 -16.81 1.89
CA THR A 338 -12.12 -15.86 1.46
C THR A 338 -11.63 -14.89 0.38
N PHE A 339 -10.45 -14.32 0.55
CA PHE A 339 -9.88 -13.30 -0.32
C PHE A 339 -9.40 -13.88 -1.66
N VAL A 340 -8.66 -15.00 -1.65
CA VAL A 340 -8.08 -15.57 -2.88
C VAL A 340 -9.16 -15.96 -3.90
N PRO A 341 -10.25 -16.66 -3.52
CA PRO A 341 -11.32 -16.99 -4.47
C PRO A 341 -12.03 -15.78 -5.07
N LEU A 342 -12.08 -14.64 -4.37
CA LEU A 342 -12.62 -13.40 -4.90
C LEU A 342 -11.64 -12.76 -5.90
N MET A 343 -10.35 -12.73 -5.57
CA MET A 343 -9.35 -12.07 -6.41
C MET A 343 -9.03 -12.82 -7.69
N VAL A 344 -9.08 -14.16 -7.71
CA VAL A 344 -8.75 -14.94 -8.91
C VAL A 344 -9.63 -14.57 -10.13
N PRO A 345 -10.98 -14.56 -10.05
CA PRO A 345 -11.83 -14.09 -11.15
C PRO A 345 -11.56 -12.64 -11.56
N LEU A 346 -11.27 -11.76 -10.59
CA LEU A 346 -10.91 -10.37 -10.87
C LEU A 346 -9.62 -10.28 -11.69
N LEU A 347 -8.55 -10.97 -11.28
CA LEU A 347 -7.27 -10.97 -11.97
C LEU A 347 -7.39 -11.53 -13.40
N VAL A 348 -8.26 -12.53 -13.61
CA VAL A 348 -8.58 -13.02 -14.96
C VAL A 348 -9.29 -11.94 -15.80
N ALA A 349 -10.21 -11.17 -15.21
CA ALA A 349 -10.95 -10.12 -15.91
C ALA A 349 -10.11 -8.86 -16.22
N VAL A 350 -9.03 -8.61 -15.49
CA VAL A 350 -8.21 -7.38 -15.59
C VAL A 350 -7.76 -7.05 -17.02
N PRO A 351 -7.12 -7.95 -17.79
CA PRO A 351 -6.75 -7.66 -19.18
C PRO A 351 -7.94 -7.54 -20.15
N VAL A 352 -9.06 -8.17 -19.82
CA VAL A 352 -10.27 -8.17 -20.68
C VAL A 352 -10.97 -6.81 -20.64
N GLY A 353 -11.11 -6.20 -19.46
CA GLY A 353 -11.84 -4.93 -19.28
C GLY A 353 -11.40 -3.81 -20.25
N PRO A 354 -10.09 -3.48 -20.33
CA PRO A 354 -9.56 -2.48 -21.26
C PRO A 354 -9.77 -2.81 -22.75
N MET A 355 -9.96 -4.08 -23.12
CA MET A 355 -10.24 -4.51 -24.50
C MET A 355 -11.68 -4.27 -24.93
N LEU A 356 -12.61 -4.18 -23.97
CA LEU A 356 -14.03 -3.97 -24.25
C LEU A 356 -14.31 -2.52 -24.67
N GLY A 357 -15.28 -2.36 -25.57
CA GLY A 357 -15.83 -1.05 -25.95
C GLY A 357 -16.73 -0.47 -24.85
N TRP A 358 -16.88 0.85 -24.84
CA TRP A 358 -17.87 1.53 -24.00
C TRP A 358 -19.30 1.32 -24.54
N LYS A 359 -20.35 1.46 -23.71
CA LYS A 359 -21.78 1.11 -23.99
C LYS A 359 -22.03 -0.37 -24.20
N ARG A 360 -21.33 -0.95 -25.17
CA ARG A 360 -21.49 -2.33 -25.61
C ARG A 360 -20.13 -2.83 -26.11
N GLY A 361 -19.68 -3.93 -25.54
CA GLY A 361 -18.45 -4.62 -25.91
C GLY A 361 -18.74 -5.87 -26.74
N ASP A 362 -17.70 -6.35 -27.38
CA ASP A 362 -17.65 -7.65 -28.03
C ASP A 362 -16.60 -8.49 -27.28
N LEU A 363 -17.07 -9.46 -26.51
CA LEU A 363 -16.23 -10.32 -25.69
C LEU A 363 -15.36 -11.25 -26.56
N GLY A 364 -15.89 -11.76 -27.67
CA GLY A 364 -15.16 -12.61 -28.59
C GLY A 364 -13.98 -11.86 -29.22
N ALA A 365 -14.23 -10.64 -29.70
CA ALA A 365 -13.17 -9.79 -30.24
C ALA A 365 -12.14 -9.36 -29.18
N ALA A 366 -12.57 -9.14 -27.93
CA ALA A 366 -11.67 -8.83 -26.82
C ALA A 366 -10.74 -10.01 -26.49
N LEU A 367 -11.29 -11.23 -26.37
CA LEU A 367 -10.51 -12.44 -26.10
C LEU A 367 -9.59 -12.79 -27.28
N ALA A 368 -10.05 -12.63 -28.52
CA ALA A 368 -9.22 -12.83 -29.70
C ALA A 368 -8.00 -11.89 -29.73
N ARG A 369 -8.10 -10.66 -29.21
CA ARG A 369 -6.95 -9.75 -29.09
C ARG A 369 -5.98 -10.15 -27.98
N LEU A 370 -6.44 -10.95 -27.01
CA LEU A 370 -5.65 -11.43 -25.87
C LEU A 370 -5.12 -12.86 -26.08
N TRP A 371 -5.25 -13.43 -27.28
CA TRP A 371 -4.83 -14.81 -27.53
C TRP A 371 -3.36 -15.04 -27.18
N THR A 372 -2.48 -14.07 -27.44
CA THR A 372 -1.04 -14.14 -27.08
C THR A 372 -0.83 -14.21 -25.58
N ALA A 373 -1.62 -13.45 -24.81
CA ALA A 373 -1.60 -13.50 -23.36
C ALA A 373 -2.12 -14.84 -22.83
N GLY A 374 -3.19 -15.37 -23.44
CA GLY A 374 -3.74 -16.69 -23.09
C GLY A 374 -2.76 -17.82 -23.40
N ALA A 375 -2.11 -17.78 -24.57
CA ALA A 375 -1.09 -18.74 -24.97
C ALA A 375 0.15 -18.68 -24.06
N ALA A 376 0.63 -17.47 -23.72
CA ALA A 376 1.75 -17.29 -22.81
C ALA A 376 1.41 -17.79 -21.39
N ALA A 377 0.21 -17.49 -20.88
CA ALA A 377 -0.27 -17.98 -19.60
C ALA A 377 -0.35 -19.51 -19.55
N LEU A 378 -0.94 -20.13 -20.58
CA LEU A 378 -1.03 -21.59 -20.69
C LEU A 378 0.36 -22.22 -20.83
N ALA A 379 1.23 -21.66 -21.68
CA ALA A 379 2.59 -22.17 -21.85
C ALA A 379 3.38 -22.11 -20.55
N LEU A 380 3.33 -21.00 -19.80
CA LEU A 380 4.01 -20.90 -18.51
C LEU A 380 3.41 -21.87 -17.49
N MET A 381 2.08 -21.99 -17.44
CA MET A 381 1.41 -22.94 -16.56
C MET A 381 1.84 -24.38 -16.84
N LEU A 382 1.83 -24.81 -18.10
CA LEU A 382 2.25 -26.16 -18.51
C LEU A 382 3.74 -26.39 -18.25
N LEU A 383 4.59 -25.41 -18.55
CA LEU A 383 6.03 -25.48 -18.30
C LEU A 383 6.32 -25.67 -16.81
N VAL A 384 5.73 -24.84 -15.95
CA VAL A 384 5.92 -24.93 -14.50
C VAL A 384 5.36 -26.26 -13.98
N TRP A 385 4.18 -26.67 -14.44
CA TRP A 385 3.58 -27.94 -14.06
C TRP A 385 4.48 -29.14 -14.45
N ALA A 386 5.09 -29.12 -15.65
CA ALA A 386 5.99 -30.17 -16.09
C ALA A 386 7.28 -30.28 -15.24
N PHE A 387 7.80 -29.17 -14.72
CA PHE A 387 9.01 -29.18 -13.87
C PHE A 387 8.74 -29.45 -12.39
N VAL A 388 7.60 -28.99 -11.86
CA VAL A 388 7.27 -29.08 -10.44
C VAL A 388 6.45 -30.34 -10.12
N GLY A 389 5.71 -30.85 -11.10
CA GLY A 389 4.79 -31.98 -10.96
C GLY A 389 3.46 -31.60 -10.30
N ASP A 390 2.57 -32.57 -10.19
CA ASP A 390 1.33 -32.44 -9.42
C ASP A 390 1.60 -32.72 -7.94
N LYS A 391 1.76 -31.65 -7.17
CA LYS A 391 1.85 -31.68 -5.70
C LYS A 391 0.59 -31.10 -5.05
N GLY A 392 -0.53 -31.04 -5.78
CA GLY A 392 -1.74 -30.33 -5.32
C GLY A 392 -1.56 -28.81 -5.16
N SER A 393 -0.52 -28.23 -5.78
CA SER A 393 -0.21 -26.80 -5.68
C SER A 393 -0.90 -26.00 -6.79
N LEU A 394 -1.59 -24.92 -6.41
CA LEU A 394 -2.14 -23.95 -7.37
C LEU A 394 -1.08 -22.98 -7.95
N ALA A 395 0.20 -23.18 -7.64
CA ALA A 395 1.28 -22.30 -8.10
C ALA A 395 1.42 -22.20 -9.63
N PRO A 396 1.33 -23.29 -10.43
CA PRO A 396 1.38 -23.18 -11.88
C PRO A 396 0.25 -22.30 -12.44
N PHE A 397 -0.95 -22.46 -11.89
CA PHE A 397 -2.10 -21.64 -12.26
C PHE A 397 -1.88 -20.17 -11.86
N GLY A 398 -1.43 -19.90 -10.63
CA GLY A 398 -1.16 -18.55 -10.16
C GLY A 398 -0.10 -17.82 -11.00
N LEU A 399 0.96 -18.52 -11.43
CA LEU A 399 1.96 -17.97 -12.35
C LEU A 399 1.41 -17.79 -13.77
N GLY A 400 0.53 -18.67 -14.24
CA GLY A 400 -0.23 -18.48 -15.47
C GLY A 400 -1.05 -17.18 -15.42
N VAL A 401 -1.74 -16.91 -14.31
CA VAL A 401 -2.48 -15.65 -14.07
C VAL A 401 -1.52 -14.45 -14.06
N ALA A 402 -0.34 -14.57 -13.46
CA ALA A 402 0.66 -13.51 -13.49
C ALA A 402 1.14 -13.19 -14.92
N ALA A 403 1.43 -14.22 -15.73
CA ALA A 403 1.78 -14.05 -17.14
C ALA A 403 0.62 -13.46 -17.96
N TRP A 404 -0.61 -13.87 -17.68
CA TRP A 404 -1.83 -13.29 -18.27
C TRP A 404 -1.92 -11.79 -18.01
N LEU A 405 -1.66 -11.33 -16.79
CA LEU A 405 -1.64 -9.91 -16.42
C LEU A 405 -0.53 -9.15 -17.14
N ILE A 406 0.69 -9.68 -17.11
CA ILE A 406 1.88 -9.05 -17.72
C ILE A 406 1.70 -8.93 -19.24
N VAL A 407 1.45 -10.04 -19.91
CA VAL A 407 1.32 -10.07 -21.38
C VAL A 407 0.04 -9.39 -21.81
N GLY A 408 -1.03 -9.46 -21.02
CA GLY A 408 -2.28 -8.74 -21.27
C GLY A 408 -2.10 -7.21 -21.25
N ALA A 409 -1.40 -6.68 -20.26
CA ALA A 409 -1.07 -5.25 -20.20
C ALA A 409 -0.19 -4.80 -21.39
N LEU A 410 0.78 -5.64 -21.80
CA LEU A 410 1.61 -5.38 -22.97
C LEU A 410 0.83 -5.47 -24.29
N ALA A 411 -0.08 -6.44 -24.42
CA ALA A 411 -0.95 -6.61 -25.59
C ALA A 411 -1.90 -5.41 -25.74
N GLU A 412 -2.40 -4.87 -24.63
CA GLU A 412 -3.21 -3.65 -24.58
C GLU A 412 -2.47 -2.44 -25.13
N LEU A 413 -1.26 -2.22 -24.63
CA LEU A 413 -0.42 -1.12 -25.08
C LEU A 413 0.00 -1.30 -26.55
N ALA A 414 0.42 -2.50 -26.93
CA ALA A 414 0.78 -2.85 -28.30
C ALA A 414 -0.39 -2.61 -29.27
N GLY A 415 -1.61 -2.97 -28.87
CA GLY A 415 -2.84 -2.72 -29.62
C GLY A 415 -3.10 -1.23 -29.85
N ARG A 416 -2.93 -0.39 -28.82
CA ARG A 416 -3.07 1.09 -28.94
C ARG A 416 -2.02 1.70 -29.86
N LEU A 417 -0.79 1.21 -29.79
CA LEU A 417 0.31 1.68 -30.61
C LEU A 417 0.23 1.17 -32.06
N GLY A 418 -0.54 0.09 -32.31
CA GLY A 418 -0.55 -0.59 -33.61
C GLY A 418 0.75 -1.37 -33.87
N LEU A 419 1.44 -1.78 -32.80
CA LEU A 419 2.67 -2.56 -32.88
C LEU A 419 2.39 -3.87 -33.64
N PHE A 420 3.33 -4.28 -34.50
CA PHE A 420 3.21 -5.45 -35.40
C PHE A 420 2.12 -5.37 -36.48
N ARG A 421 1.38 -4.25 -36.59
CA ARG A 421 0.34 -4.04 -37.62
C ARG A 421 0.55 -2.80 -38.48
N GLN A 422 1.48 -1.93 -38.09
CA GLN A 422 1.73 -0.64 -38.72
C GLN A 422 3.24 -0.43 -38.90
N PRO A 423 3.66 0.37 -39.89
CA PRO A 423 5.07 0.75 -40.05
C PRO A 423 5.62 1.45 -38.79
N LEU A 424 6.92 1.31 -38.53
CA LEU A 424 7.58 1.84 -37.32
C LEU A 424 7.35 3.35 -37.13
N ALA A 425 7.38 4.13 -38.21
CA ALA A 425 7.12 5.56 -38.17
C ALA A 425 5.72 5.89 -37.63
N ALA A 426 4.69 5.13 -38.03
CA ALA A 426 3.32 5.31 -37.54
C ALA A 426 3.19 4.89 -36.07
N VAL A 427 3.90 3.84 -35.64
CA VAL A 427 3.96 3.41 -34.24
C VAL A 427 4.60 4.48 -33.37
N LEU A 428 5.73 5.07 -33.80
CA LEU A 428 6.41 6.14 -33.08
C LEU A 428 5.54 7.40 -32.98
N ALA A 429 4.87 7.79 -34.07
CA ALA A 429 3.93 8.90 -34.06
C ALA A 429 2.76 8.67 -33.09
N ARG A 430 2.19 7.46 -33.07
CA ARG A 430 1.15 7.06 -32.11
C ARG A 430 1.67 7.06 -30.68
N ALA A 431 2.90 6.60 -30.44
CA ALA A 431 3.51 6.60 -29.12
C ALA A 431 3.66 8.02 -28.57
N GLN A 432 4.12 8.97 -29.40
CA GLN A 432 4.21 10.38 -29.01
C GLN A 432 2.84 11.01 -28.73
N GLY A 433 1.80 10.62 -29.49
CA GLY A 433 0.44 11.13 -29.33
C GLY A 433 -0.39 10.46 -28.23
N LEU A 434 0.05 9.31 -27.71
CA LEU A 434 -0.71 8.54 -26.73
C LEU A 434 -0.67 9.25 -25.35
N PRO A 435 -1.81 9.44 -24.66
CA PRO A 435 -1.83 10.06 -23.34
C PRO A 435 -0.96 9.28 -22.34
N ARG A 436 -0.28 10.01 -21.45
CA ARG A 436 0.58 9.41 -20.42
C ARG A 436 -0.22 8.52 -19.47
N ALA A 437 -1.50 8.84 -19.25
CA ALA A 437 -2.42 7.98 -18.49
C ALA A 437 -2.58 6.56 -19.09
N ALA A 438 -2.41 6.36 -20.40
CA ALA A 438 -2.47 5.04 -21.02
C ALA A 438 -1.23 4.21 -20.69
N TYR A 439 -0.04 4.83 -20.75
CA TYR A 439 1.21 4.20 -20.27
C TYR A 439 1.14 3.90 -18.78
N GLY A 440 0.62 4.85 -17.98
CA GLY A 440 0.47 4.67 -16.54
C GLY A 440 -0.43 3.49 -16.17
N MET A 441 -1.55 3.32 -16.89
CA MET A 441 -2.43 2.17 -16.74
C MET A 441 -1.71 0.86 -17.11
N ALA A 442 -1.00 0.80 -18.24
CA ALA A 442 -0.26 -0.40 -18.65
C ALA A 442 0.82 -0.79 -17.62
N LEU A 443 1.59 0.20 -17.13
CA LEU A 443 2.59 -0.01 -16.08
C LEU A 443 1.95 -0.50 -14.78
N ALA A 444 0.83 0.08 -14.35
CA ALA A 444 0.16 -0.35 -13.12
C ALA A 444 -0.28 -1.82 -13.18
N HIS A 445 -0.89 -2.26 -14.28
CA HIS A 445 -1.33 -3.65 -14.42
C HIS A 445 -0.16 -4.61 -14.66
N LEU A 446 0.90 -4.17 -15.34
CA LEU A 446 2.16 -4.91 -15.45
C LEU A 446 2.78 -5.15 -14.07
N GLY A 447 2.88 -4.11 -13.25
CA GLY A 447 3.41 -4.18 -11.88
C GLY A 447 2.58 -5.11 -10.99
N LEU A 448 1.26 -5.09 -11.14
CA LEU A 448 0.37 -6.05 -10.47
C LEU A 448 0.71 -7.50 -10.85
N GLY A 449 0.91 -7.79 -12.14
CA GLY A 449 1.29 -9.13 -12.60
C GLY A 449 2.65 -9.58 -12.06
N ILE A 450 3.65 -8.69 -12.00
CA ILE A 450 4.95 -8.97 -11.40
C ILE A 450 4.80 -9.28 -9.90
N ALA A 451 4.01 -8.48 -9.17
CA ALA A 451 3.76 -8.70 -7.75
C ALA A 451 3.04 -10.04 -7.51
N VAL A 452 2.02 -10.39 -8.31
CA VAL A 452 1.32 -11.68 -8.22
C VAL A 452 2.28 -12.85 -8.46
N ALA A 453 3.19 -12.75 -9.44
CA ALA A 453 4.20 -13.80 -9.66
C ALA A 453 5.08 -14.02 -8.42
N ALA A 454 5.54 -12.93 -7.81
CA ALA A 454 6.36 -12.99 -6.61
C ALA A 454 5.59 -13.57 -5.40
N MET A 455 4.35 -13.13 -5.18
CA MET A 455 3.47 -13.64 -4.10
C MET A 455 3.23 -15.14 -4.22
N VAL A 456 2.97 -15.63 -5.45
CA VAL A 456 2.77 -17.07 -5.71
C VAL A 456 4.07 -17.85 -5.45
N ALA A 457 5.21 -17.38 -5.98
CA ALA A 457 6.49 -18.07 -5.79
C ALA A 457 6.92 -18.11 -4.32
N LEU A 458 6.84 -16.98 -3.61
CA LEU A 458 7.15 -16.87 -2.19
C LEU A 458 6.28 -17.80 -1.34
N SER A 459 4.99 -17.92 -1.67
CA SER A 459 4.05 -18.72 -0.89
C SER A 459 4.17 -20.22 -1.18
N ALA A 460 4.49 -20.58 -2.42
CA ALA A 460 4.50 -21.98 -2.84
C ALA A 460 5.87 -22.66 -2.73
N TRP A 461 6.96 -21.89 -2.87
CA TRP A 461 8.30 -22.45 -3.10
C TRP A 461 9.38 -21.90 -2.19
N ARG A 462 9.02 -21.21 -1.10
CA ARG A 462 9.98 -20.89 -0.05
C ARG A 462 10.61 -22.18 0.48
N ILE A 463 11.93 -22.17 0.60
CA ILE A 463 12.70 -23.26 1.20
C ILE A 463 13.28 -22.75 2.52
N GLU A 464 13.10 -23.50 3.59
CA GLU A 464 13.63 -23.17 4.91
C GLU A 464 14.46 -24.31 5.50
N HIS A 465 15.51 -23.96 6.21
CA HIS A 465 16.31 -24.87 7.01
C HIS A 465 16.71 -24.21 8.32
N ILE A 466 16.42 -24.87 9.44
CA ILE A 466 16.70 -24.39 10.78
C ILE A 466 17.53 -25.45 11.48
N ALA A 467 18.75 -25.09 11.89
CA ALA A 467 19.65 -26.00 12.58
C ALA A 467 20.44 -25.26 13.66
N ALA A 468 20.78 -25.96 14.75
CA ALA A 468 21.83 -25.51 15.65
C ALA A 468 23.17 -25.86 15.00
N MET A 469 23.95 -24.86 14.61
CA MET A 469 25.19 -25.05 13.85
C MET A 469 26.42 -24.78 14.71
N GLN A 470 27.41 -25.67 14.65
CA GLN A 470 28.76 -25.45 15.18
C GLN A 470 29.66 -24.74 14.15
N PRO A 471 30.66 -23.95 14.59
CA PRO A 471 31.64 -23.39 13.67
C PRO A 471 32.28 -24.47 12.77
N GLY A 472 32.27 -24.23 11.46
CA GLY A 472 32.73 -25.16 10.42
C GLY A 472 31.62 -25.99 9.77
N GLU A 473 30.43 -26.08 10.37
CA GLU A 473 29.32 -26.83 9.78
C GLU A 473 28.72 -26.12 8.57
N ARG A 474 28.21 -26.92 7.64
CA ARG A 474 27.63 -26.45 6.38
C ARG A 474 26.20 -26.93 6.21
N VAL A 475 25.35 -26.02 5.75
CA VAL A 475 23.98 -26.32 5.31
C VAL A 475 23.87 -26.06 3.82
N ARG A 476 23.31 -27.02 3.09
CA ARG A 476 23.05 -26.89 1.66
C ARG A 476 21.59 -26.50 1.42
N LEU A 477 21.37 -25.37 0.76
CA LEU A 477 20.02 -24.87 0.48
C LEU A 477 19.98 -24.16 -0.88
N ALA A 478 19.01 -24.52 -1.73
CA ALA A 478 18.79 -23.93 -3.06
C ALA A 478 20.04 -23.83 -3.97
N GLY A 479 20.98 -24.77 -3.84
CA GLY A 479 22.23 -24.80 -4.61
C GLY A 479 23.37 -23.94 -4.02
N TYR A 480 23.20 -23.42 -2.81
CA TYR A 480 24.23 -22.75 -2.02
C TYR A 480 24.67 -23.64 -0.86
N ASP A 481 25.96 -23.60 -0.54
CA ASP A 481 26.49 -24.18 0.70
C ASP A 481 26.82 -23.04 1.65
N LEU A 482 26.13 -22.98 2.79
CA LEU A 482 26.31 -21.95 3.82
C LEU A 482 27.09 -22.54 4.98
N GLU A 483 28.31 -22.04 5.19
CA GLU A 483 29.18 -22.43 6.29
C GLU A 483 29.06 -21.43 7.43
N TYR A 484 28.68 -21.92 8.62
CA TYR A 484 28.71 -21.11 9.83
C TYR A 484 30.13 -21.10 10.39
N ARG A 485 30.72 -19.91 10.56
CA ARG A 485 32.11 -19.73 11.03
C ARG A 485 32.19 -19.24 12.47
N GLY A 486 31.08 -19.21 13.19
CA GLY A 486 30.98 -18.67 14.54
C GLY A 486 30.34 -17.28 14.58
N VAL A 487 30.41 -16.66 15.74
CA VAL A 487 29.96 -15.29 16.01
C VAL A 487 31.13 -14.43 16.49
N ARG A 488 31.01 -13.13 16.32
CA ARG A 488 31.90 -12.14 16.95
C ARG A 488 31.08 -11.05 17.60
N ASP A 489 31.57 -10.52 18.71
CA ASP A 489 30.93 -9.39 19.36
C ASP A 489 31.29 -8.09 18.63
N VAL A 490 30.28 -7.26 18.38
CA VAL A 490 30.38 -5.98 17.69
C VAL A 490 29.69 -4.91 18.53
N MET A 491 30.36 -3.79 18.75
CA MET A 491 29.78 -2.63 19.40
C MET A 491 29.13 -1.74 18.34
N GLY A 492 27.81 -1.56 18.42
CA GLY A 492 27.06 -0.62 17.61
C GLY A 492 27.01 0.78 18.24
N PRO A 493 26.33 1.75 17.61
CA PRO A 493 26.23 3.12 18.10
C PRO A 493 25.57 3.24 19.49
N ASN A 494 24.51 2.45 19.72
CA ASN A 494 23.75 2.41 20.97
C ASN A 494 23.32 0.99 21.37
N TYR A 495 23.93 -0.03 20.76
CA TYR A 495 23.64 -1.44 21.01
C TYR A 495 24.93 -2.26 21.02
N GLN A 496 24.85 -3.47 21.58
CA GLN A 496 25.87 -4.51 21.49
C GLN A 496 25.33 -5.62 20.60
N ALA A 497 26.13 -6.23 19.74
CA ALA A 497 25.64 -7.24 18.80
C ALA A 497 26.52 -8.48 18.79
N GLU A 498 25.89 -9.65 18.84
CA GLU A 498 26.52 -10.88 18.35
C GLU A 498 26.33 -10.90 16.83
N GLN A 499 27.42 -10.81 16.07
CA GLN A 499 27.37 -10.88 14.61
C GLN A 499 27.81 -12.27 14.15
N GLY A 500 26.90 -12.99 13.50
CA GLY A 500 27.17 -14.28 12.88
C GLY A 500 28.04 -14.14 11.66
N MET A 501 28.94 -15.08 11.43
CA MET A 501 29.81 -15.12 10.26
C MET A 501 29.42 -16.29 9.37
N ILE A 502 28.71 -16.01 8.28
CA ILE A 502 28.24 -17.05 7.34
C ILE A 502 28.99 -16.89 6.02
N ALA A 503 29.73 -17.91 5.61
CA ALA A 503 30.35 -17.95 4.29
C ALA A 503 29.45 -18.74 3.33
N VAL A 504 29.06 -18.10 2.22
CA VAL A 504 28.18 -18.69 1.22
C VAL A 504 29.01 -19.09 0.01
N TYR A 505 28.94 -20.37 -0.37
CA TYR A 505 29.62 -20.93 -1.53
C TYR A 505 28.62 -21.32 -2.62
N ARG A 506 29.05 -21.23 -3.88
CA ARG A 506 28.39 -21.85 -5.04
C ARG A 506 29.35 -22.87 -5.64
N GLY A 507 29.10 -24.15 -5.37
CA GLY A 507 30.11 -25.19 -5.59
C GLY A 507 31.33 -24.90 -4.70
N GLN A 508 32.53 -24.91 -5.26
CA GLN A 508 33.75 -24.63 -4.49
C GLN A 508 34.11 -23.14 -4.38
N ARG A 509 33.41 -22.25 -5.10
CA ARG A 509 33.71 -20.82 -5.10
C ARG A 509 32.99 -20.12 -3.95
N LEU A 510 33.76 -19.44 -3.09
CA LEU A 510 33.23 -18.49 -2.13
C LEU A 510 32.52 -17.35 -2.89
N TRP A 511 31.23 -17.18 -2.63
CA TRP A 511 30.35 -16.29 -3.38
C TRP A 511 29.98 -15.03 -2.60
N ALA A 512 29.72 -15.15 -1.29
CA ALA A 512 29.39 -14.02 -0.43
C ALA A 512 29.68 -14.32 1.04
N HIS A 513 29.78 -13.28 1.86
CA HIS A 513 29.69 -13.36 3.31
C HIS A 513 28.38 -12.72 3.76
N LEU A 514 27.66 -13.38 4.66
CA LEU A 514 26.46 -12.86 5.32
C LEU A 514 26.75 -12.69 6.79
N ALA A 515 26.35 -11.54 7.33
CA ALA A 515 26.65 -11.11 8.68
C ALA A 515 25.35 -10.78 9.44
N PRO A 516 24.50 -11.78 9.75
CA PRO A 516 23.29 -11.54 10.53
C PRO A 516 23.66 -11.15 11.96
N GLU A 517 22.84 -10.35 12.63
CA GLU A 517 23.13 -9.86 13.98
C GLU A 517 22.01 -10.19 14.96
N ARG A 518 22.40 -10.41 16.22
CA ARG A 518 21.50 -10.37 17.36
C ARG A 518 21.92 -9.18 18.22
N ARG A 519 21.11 -8.12 18.24
CA ARG A 519 21.43 -6.83 18.86
C ARG A 519 20.75 -6.68 20.21
N PHE A 520 21.53 -6.45 21.26
CA PHE A 520 21.07 -6.08 22.59
C PHE A 520 21.16 -4.58 22.81
N TYR A 521 20.05 -3.95 23.17
CA TYR A 521 19.94 -2.52 23.46
C TYR A 521 19.92 -2.30 24.98
N PRO A 522 20.98 -1.74 25.59
CA PRO A 522 21.12 -1.68 27.04
C PRO A 522 20.05 -0.85 27.75
N VAL A 523 19.60 0.25 27.15
CA VAL A 523 18.60 1.16 27.74
C VAL A 523 17.23 0.48 27.84
N GLN A 524 16.79 -0.14 26.74
CA GLN A 524 15.50 -0.84 26.65
C GLN A 524 15.54 -2.27 27.20
N ARG A 525 16.75 -2.81 27.46
CA ARG A 525 17.00 -4.19 27.87
C ARG A 525 16.32 -5.21 26.96
N MET A 526 16.33 -4.92 25.66
CA MET A 526 15.65 -5.71 24.65
C MET A 526 16.65 -6.20 23.62
N THR A 527 16.48 -7.45 23.21
CA THR A 527 17.23 -8.07 22.13
C THR A 527 16.38 -8.08 20.86
N THR A 528 16.99 -7.72 19.74
CA THR A 528 16.40 -7.74 18.40
C THR A 528 17.29 -8.56 17.47
N THR A 529 16.74 -8.90 16.30
CA THR A 529 17.41 -9.76 15.34
C THR A 529 17.44 -9.05 14.00
N GLU A 530 18.61 -9.04 13.38
CA GLU A 530 18.85 -8.41 12.08
C GLU A 530 19.21 -9.49 11.08
N ALA A 531 18.34 -9.68 10.09
CA ALA A 531 18.59 -10.65 9.04
C ALA A 531 19.70 -10.18 8.10
N ALA A 532 20.58 -11.11 7.72
CA ALA A 532 21.47 -10.88 6.59
C ALA A 532 20.84 -11.42 5.32
N ILE A 533 20.65 -10.54 4.34
CA ILE A 533 19.95 -10.84 3.10
C ILE A 533 20.89 -10.61 1.93
N ARG A 534 21.01 -11.61 1.07
CA ARG A 534 21.66 -11.49 -0.23
C ARG A 534 20.64 -11.63 -1.33
N THR A 535 20.29 -10.48 -1.88
CA THR A 535 19.34 -10.39 -2.99
C THR A 535 19.95 -10.79 -4.32
N THR A 536 19.23 -11.64 -5.05
CA THR A 536 19.52 -12.02 -6.44
C THR A 536 18.28 -11.89 -7.30
N VAL A 537 18.45 -11.96 -8.63
CA VAL A 537 17.31 -11.97 -9.57
C VAL A 537 16.36 -13.14 -9.33
N ARG A 538 16.85 -14.28 -8.82
CA ARG A 538 16.03 -15.48 -8.58
C ARG A 538 15.29 -15.44 -7.24
N GLY A 539 15.70 -14.58 -6.32
CA GLY A 539 15.22 -14.56 -4.94
C GLY A 539 16.29 -14.15 -3.96
N ASP A 540 15.91 -14.10 -2.69
CA ASP A 540 16.77 -13.74 -1.59
C ASP A 540 17.31 -14.98 -0.88
N LEU A 541 18.61 -14.98 -0.60
CA LEU A 541 19.20 -15.85 0.41
C LEU A 541 19.17 -15.08 1.74
N TYR A 542 18.39 -15.58 2.69
CA TYR A 542 18.07 -14.89 3.93
C TYR A 542 18.60 -15.73 5.09
N VAL A 543 19.36 -15.12 5.99
CA VAL A 543 19.93 -15.81 7.15
C VAL A 543 19.68 -15.01 8.42
N VAL A 544 19.28 -15.72 9.46
CA VAL A 544 19.08 -15.19 10.81
C VAL A 544 19.83 -16.07 11.80
N ILE A 545 20.44 -15.44 12.79
CA ILE A 545 21.01 -16.12 13.96
C ILE A 545 20.11 -15.92 15.17
N GLY A 546 19.89 -17.00 15.91
CA GLY A 546 19.12 -17.04 17.14
C GLY A 546 20.02 -17.20 18.36
N ASP A 547 19.46 -17.81 19.40
CA ASP A 547 20.12 -18.00 20.68
C ASP A 547 21.27 -19.03 20.64
N ALA A 548 22.10 -18.98 21.69
CA ALA A 548 23.08 -20.02 21.98
C ALA A 548 22.39 -21.36 22.21
N ALA A 549 22.90 -22.41 21.58
CA ALA A 549 22.48 -23.78 21.85
C ALA A 549 23.42 -24.41 22.89
N GLN A 550 24.42 -25.20 22.45
CA GLN A 550 25.45 -25.79 23.32
C GLN A 550 26.86 -25.36 22.87
N GLY A 551 27.67 -24.86 23.80
CA GLY A 551 29.00 -24.33 23.49
C GLY A 551 28.93 -23.14 22.51
N ASP A 552 29.72 -23.21 21.43
CA ASP A 552 29.76 -22.18 20.38
C ASP A 552 28.64 -22.32 19.33
N ALA A 553 27.73 -23.29 19.50
CA ALA A 553 26.61 -23.45 18.59
C ALA A 553 25.60 -22.32 18.71
N ARG A 554 25.04 -21.93 17.56
CA ARG A 554 23.91 -20.98 17.47
C ARG A 554 22.82 -21.58 16.60
N THR A 555 21.56 -21.30 16.93
CA THR A 555 20.46 -21.61 16.00
C THR A 555 20.58 -20.71 14.78
N VAL A 556 20.82 -21.29 13.61
CA VAL A 556 20.87 -20.59 12.32
C VAL A 556 19.64 -20.96 11.52
N ARG A 557 18.90 -19.94 11.08
CA ARG A 557 17.75 -20.09 10.19
C ARG A 557 18.14 -19.57 8.82
N VAL A 558 18.08 -20.44 7.82
CA VAL A 558 18.40 -20.12 6.43
C VAL A 558 17.14 -20.29 5.59
N TYR A 559 16.80 -19.27 4.80
CA TYR A 559 15.72 -19.31 3.85
C TYR A 559 16.22 -18.99 2.45
N PHE A 560 15.62 -19.60 1.45
CA PHE A 560 15.62 -19.08 0.09
C PHE A 560 14.19 -18.66 -0.27
N ASN A 561 14.02 -17.37 -0.48
CA ASN A 561 12.76 -16.72 -0.78
C ASN A 561 12.70 -16.42 -2.28
N PRO A 562 12.12 -17.32 -3.10
CA PRO A 562 12.14 -17.18 -4.54
C PRO A 562 11.32 -15.96 -4.97
N LEU A 563 11.88 -15.21 -5.91
CA LEU A 563 11.31 -13.98 -6.46
C LEU A 563 10.95 -12.89 -5.45
N ALA A 564 11.46 -12.95 -4.20
CA ALA A 564 11.15 -11.94 -3.17
C ALA A 564 11.33 -10.48 -3.64
N PRO A 565 12.44 -10.10 -4.30
CA PRO A 565 12.65 -8.71 -4.76
C PRO A 565 11.59 -8.25 -5.75
N TRP A 566 11.04 -9.19 -6.54
CA TRP A 566 10.05 -8.89 -7.56
C TRP A 566 8.70 -8.46 -6.97
N LEU A 567 8.42 -8.81 -5.71
CA LEU A 567 7.25 -8.30 -4.99
C LEU A 567 7.28 -6.76 -4.93
N TRP A 568 8.39 -6.21 -4.44
CA TRP A 568 8.57 -4.77 -4.29
C TRP A 568 8.87 -4.08 -5.62
N VAL A 569 9.53 -4.75 -6.57
CA VAL A 569 9.64 -4.23 -7.95
C VAL A 569 8.25 -4.09 -8.58
N GLY A 570 7.36 -5.08 -8.42
CA GLY A 570 5.98 -5.00 -8.90
C GLY A 570 5.23 -3.81 -8.31
N ALA A 571 5.35 -3.60 -7.00
CA ALA A 571 4.78 -2.43 -6.32
C ALA A 571 5.38 -1.10 -6.78
N ALA A 572 6.69 -1.03 -6.99
CA ALA A 572 7.37 0.15 -7.52
C ALA A 572 6.91 0.47 -8.95
N VAL A 573 6.73 -0.55 -9.80
CA VAL A 573 6.19 -0.38 -11.16
C VAL A 573 4.73 0.09 -11.12
N MET A 574 3.92 -0.38 -10.15
CA MET A 574 2.58 0.15 -9.90
C MET A 574 2.58 1.63 -9.55
N ALA A 575 3.41 2.03 -8.58
CA ALA A 575 3.57 3.42 -8.17
C ALA A 575 4.09 4.29 -9.33
N LEU A 576 5.05 3.79 -10.13
CA LEU A 576 5.52 4.46 -11.33
C LEU A 576 4.39 4.65 -12.35
N GLY A 577 3.52 3.67 -12.53
CA GLY A 577 2.34 3.79 -13.37
C GLY A 577 1.43 4.94 -12.95
N ALA A 578 1.19 5.08 -11.64
CA ALA A 578 0.45 6.22 -11.10
C ALA A 578 1.18 7.56 -11.32
N ALA A 579 2.49 7.63 -11.08
CA ALA A 579 3.30 8.83 -11.32
C ALA A 579 3.29 9.27 -12.80
N VAL A 580 3.43 8.31 -13.72
CA VAL A 580 3.34 8.55 -15.17
C VAL A 580 1.95 9.07 -15.53
N SER A 581 0.90 8.50 -14.98
CA SER A 581 -0.47 8.99 -15.19
C SER A 581 -0.68 10.41 -14.62
N LEU A 582 -0.21 10.70 -13.40
CA LEU A 582 -0.30 12.05 -12.79
C LEU A 582 0.45 13.13 -13.58
N SER A 583 1.53 12.76 -14.27
CA SER A 583 2.27 13.69 -15.12
C SER A 583 1.54 14.07 -16.43
N ASP A 584 0.41 13.42 -16.75
CA ASP A 584 -0.43 13.77 -17.89
C ASP A 584 -1.03 15.18 -17.72
N ARG A 585 -0.90 16.03 -18.74
CA ARG A 585 -1.43 17.40 -18.73
C ARG A 585 -2.93 17.46 -18.46
N ARG A 586 -3.69 16.40 -18.81
CA ARG A 586 -5.15 16.31 -18.59
C ARG A 586 -5.52 16.01 -17.14
N LEU A 587 -4.59 15.45 -16.37
CA LEU A 587 -4.75 15.13 -14.95
C LEU A 587 -4.06 16.17 -14.04
N ARG A 588 -3.47 17.23 -14.61
CA ARG A 588 -2.92 18.34 -13.82
C ARG A 588 -4.04 19.06 -13.08
N LEU A 589 -3.85 19.21 -11.77
CA LEU A 589 -4.71 19.96 -10.87
C LEU A 589 -5.08 21.32 -11.49
N GLY A 590 -6.37 21.51 -11.81
CA GLY A 590 -6.95 22.82 -12.05
C GLY A 590 -6.54 23.60 -13.31
N LEU A 591 -5.76 23.05 -14.25
CA LEU A 591 -5.43 23.78 -15.48
C LEU A 591 -6.50 23.58 -16.56
N PRO A 592 -7.10 24.65 -17.11
CA PRO A 592 -8.03 24.52 -18.23
C PRO A 592 -7.31 23.89 -19.42
N VAL A 593 -7.91 22.83 -19.98
CA VAL A 593 -7.53 22.35 -21.32
C VAL A 593 -7.84 23.49 -22.28
N ARG A 594 -6.81 24.23 -22.72
CA ARG A 594 -6.95 25.19 -23.84
C ARG A 594 -7.54 24.41 -25.02
N ARG A 595 -8.82 24.66 -25.32
CA ARG A 595 -9.39 24.27 -26.61
C ARG A 595 -8.55 24.98 -27.68
N PRO A 596 -8.10 24.29 -28.74
CA PRO A 596 -7.55 25.00 -29.89
C PRO A 596 -8.63 25.96 -30.37
N ALA A 597 -8.26 27.24 -30.55
CA ALA A 597 -9.15 28.23 -31.13
C ALA A 597 -9.65 27.69 -32.47
N ARG A 598 -10.97 27.52 -32.61
CA ARG A 598 -11.56 27.32 -33.94
C ARG A 598 -11.23 28.59 -34.72
N GLY A 599 -10.36 28.46 -35.72
CA GLY A 599 -10.09 29.54 -36.66
C GLY A 599 -11.42 30.02 -37.22
N ILE A 600 -11.74 31.29 -36.97
CA ILE A 600 -12.86 31.96 -37.60
C ILE A 600 -12.47 32.05 -39.07
N GLY A 601 -13.16 31.27 -39.91
CA GLY A 601 -12.99 31.33 -41.36
C GLY A 601 -13.31 32.75 -41.82
N ALA A 602 -12.34 33.39 -42.47
CA ALA A 602 -12.56 34.65 -43.15
C ALA A 602 -13.60 34.44 -44.25
N ALA A 603 -14.76 35.08 -44.10
CA ALA A 603 -15.72 35.23 -45.17
C ALA A 603 -15.07 36.03 -46.30
N ARG A 604 -14.90 35.41 -47.47
CA ARG A 604 -14.64 36.15 -48.71
C ARG A 604 -15.95 36.79 -49.14
N VAL A 605 -15.98 38.11 -49.15
CA VAL A 605 -16.98 38.90 -49.87
C VAL A 605 -16.55 38.90 -51.34
N SER A 606 -17.42 38.40 -52.22
CA SER A 606 -17.45 38.71 -53.65
C SER A 606 -18.49 39.77 -53.88
#